data_AF-A0A382GQT4-F1
#
_entry.id   AF-A0A382GQT4-F1
#
_cell.length_a   1.000
_cell.length_b   1.000
_cell.length_c   1.000
_cell.angle_alpha   90.00
_cell.angle_beta   90.00
_cell.angle_gamma   90.00
#
_symmetry.space_group_name_H-M   'P 1'
#
loop_
_entity.id
_entity.type
_entity.pdbx_description
1 polymer ?
#
loop_
_entity_poly.entity_id
_entity_poly.type
_entity_poly.pdbx_seq_one_letter_code
_entity_poly.pdbx_strand_id
1 'polypeptide(L)'
;MMLNQHRLLLIVSAALIVFLCSSCGSETSTEPVFEVAETTKASDQESQDVFREVISPPTLSLIESRALNENNLVSFGFRSSKAGTISYSGSCTSSTRNAIEGDHHIRFVMMVEGTYDDCAIQVTDSGGNKSEPLRVPSFKVDFTVPELSQIGDLKVEGRNVKVGLKSSEAGKLVYSGNCSGDLVYLKQGNSKG
;
A
#
# COMPACT_ATOMS: atom_id res chain seq x y z
N MET A 1 12.73 -56.72 -9.53
CA MET A 1 12.73 -56.20 -10.91
C MET A 1 13.39 -54.82 -10.87
N MET A 2 14.71 -54.81 -11.10
CA MET A 2 15.57 -53.62 -11.25
C MET A 2 15.24 -52.95 -12.61
N LEU A 3 15.51 -51.69 -12.97
CA LEU A 3 16.46 -50.63 -12.60
C LEU A 3 15.92 -49.36 -13.33
N ASN A 4 15.65 -48.21 -12.69
CA ASN A 4 16.50 -47.01 -12.69
C ASN A 4 17.34 -46.79 -13.98
N GLN A 5 17.22 -45.62 -14.62
CA GLN A 5 18.33 -44.65 -14.85
C GLN A 5 18.06 -43.65 -15.99
N HIS A 6 18.38 -42.40 -15.64
CA HIS A 6 18.67 -41.25 -16.49
C HIS A 6 19.93 -41.45 -17.36
N ARG A 7 19.97 -40.73 -18.49
CA ARG A 7 21.11 -40.24 -19.32
C ARG A 7 21.44 -40.97 -20.63
N LEU A 8 21.96 -40.16 -21.56
CA LEU A 8 22.54 -40.42 -22.91
C LEU A 8 21.49 -40.57 -24.02
N LEU A 9 21.43 -39.74 -25.08
CA LEU A 9 22.53 -39.29 -25.95
C LEU A 9 22.15 -37.97 -26.66
N LEU A 10 23.11 -37.04 -26.75
CA LEU A 10 23.15 -35.95 -27.74
C LEU A 10 23.30 -36.54 -29.14
N ILE A 11 22.47 -36.12 -30.11
CA ILE A 11 22.78 -36.26 -31.54
C ILE A 11 22.53 -34.91 -32.22
N VAL A 12 23.63 -34.37 -32.73
CA VAL A 12 23.73 -33.21 -33.62
C VAL A 12 23.15 -33.60 -34.98
N SER A 13 22.32 -32.75 -35.58
CA SER A 13 22.06 -32.81 -37.03
C SER A 13 21.73 -31.41 -37.56
N ALA A 14 22.78 -30.71 -37.98
CA ALA A 14 22.68 -29.60 -38.90
C ALA A 14 22.31 -30.15 -40.29
N ALA A 15 21.22 -29.68 -40.87
CA ALA A 15 20.92 -29.87 -42.28
C ALA A 15 20.70 -28.48 -42.92
N LEU A 16 21.76 -28.01 -43.58
CA LEU A 16 21.73 -26.98 -44.60
C LEU A 16 20.77 -27.40 -45.71
N ILE A 17 19.80 -26.55 -46.05
CA ILE A 17 19.16 -26.58 -47.35
C ILE A 17 19.56 -25.31 -48.09
N VAL A 18 20.63 -25.45 -48.86
CA VAL A 18 20.99 -24.57 -49.98
C VAL A 18 20.19 -25.09 -51.18
N PHE A 19 19.13 -24.39 -51.58
CA PHE A 19 18.55 -24.58 -52.92
C PHE A 19 19.10 -23.50 -53.84
N LEU A 20 19.81 -24.00 -54.86
CA LEU A 20 20.43 -23.25 -55.94
C LEU A 20 19.38 -22.54 -56.79
N CYS A 21 19.76 -21.31 -57.17
CA CYS A 21 19.10 -20.44 -58.12
C CYS A 21 18.79 -21.13 -59.45
N SER A 22 17.61 -20.83 -59.99
CA SER A 22 17.31 -20.91 -61.42
C SER A 22 16.63 -19.58 -61.81
N SER A 23 17.28 -18.86 -62.72
CA SER A 23 17.00 -17.51 -63.27
C SER A 23 15.53 -17.34 -63.75
N CYS A 24 14.94 -16.15 -63.95
CA CYS A 24 15.42 -14.89 -64.53
C CYS A 24 14.31 -13.80 -64.48
N GLY A 25 14.67 -12.52 -64.26
CA GLY A 25 13.95 -11.28 -64.67
C GLY A 25 12.61 -10.98 -63.98
N SER A 26 12.21 -9.75 -63.64
CA SER A 26 12.64 -8.39 -63.98
C SER A 26 12.24 -7.42 -62.86
N GLU A 27 12.87 -6.26 -62.88
CA GLU A 27 12.74 -5.08 -62.02
C GLU A 27 11.30 -4.64 -61.75
N THR A 28 11.00 -4.21 -60.52
CA THR A 28 10.62 -2.81 -60.22
C THR A 28 10.47 -2.60 -58.71
N SER A 29 11.17 -1.60 -58.20
CA SER A 29 10.86 -0.95 -56.93
C SER A 29 9.39 -0.51 -56.94
N THR A 30 8.59 -1.02 -56.02
CA THR A 30 7.27 -0.44 -55.73
C THR A 30 7.37 0.24 -54.37
N GLU A 31 7.67 1.53 -54.42
CA GLU A 31 7.24 2.45 -53.38
C GLU A 31 5.71 2.37 -53.28
N PRO A 32 5.12 2.30 -52.07
CA PRO A 32 3.78 2.82 -51.92
C PRO A 32 3.87 4.35 -51.96
N VAL A 33 3.67 4.90 -53.16
CA VAL A 33 3.24 6.28 -53.37
C VAL A 33 1.96 6.45 -52.55
N PHE A 34 2.07 7.12 -51.40
CA PHE A 34 0.90 7.59 -50.65
C PHE A 34 0.37 8.80 -51.41
N GLU A 35 -0.50 8.52 -52.37
CA GLU A 35 -1.20 9.51 -53.17
C GLU A 35 -2.07 10.38 -52.25
N VAL A 36 -1.88 11.69 -52.37
CA VAL A 36 -2.70 12.73 -51.75
C VAL A 36 -4.10 12.63 -52.36
N ALA A 37 -5.02 12.03 -51.62
CA ALA A 37 -6.45 12.22 -51.80
C ALA A 37 -7.01 12.88 -50.53
N GLU A 38 -7.20 14.19 -50.63
CA GLU A 38 -7.82 15.00 -49.61
C GLU A 38 -9.34 14.72 -49.55
N THR A 39 -9.82 14.60 -48.32
CA THR A 39 -11.21 14.75 -47.86
C THR A 39 -12.18 13.60 -48.11
N THR A 40 -12.40 12.78 -47.08
CA THR A 40 -13.73 12.63 -46.47
C THR A 40 -13.59 12.32 -44.97
N LYS A 41 -14.23 13.19 -44.19
CA LYS A 41 -14.23 13.36 -42.74
C LYS A 41 -14.86 12.17 -41.99
N ALA A 42 -14.10 11.44 -41.17
CA ALA A 42 -14.61 10.68 -40.01
C ALA A 42 -13.47 10.16 -39.10
N SER A 43 -13.50 10.64 -37.84
CA SER A 43 -12.98 10.00 -36.62
C SER A 43 -11.47 10.01 -36.32
N ASP A 44 -10.88 11.20 -36.18
CA ASP A 44 -9.62 11.41 -35.43
C ASP A 44 -9.91 11.87 -33.99
N GLN A 45 -10.59 11.03 -33.18
CA GLN A 45 -10.84 11.38 -31.77
C GLN A 45 -10.51 10.27 -30.77
N GLU A 46 -10.09 9.09 -31.24
CA GLU A 46 -9.68 7.97 -30.39
C GLU A 46 -8.16 7.92 -30.16
N SER A 47 -7.36 8.42 -31.11
CA SER A 47 -5.89 8.45 -31.01
C SER A 47 -5.36 9.54 -30.06
N GLN A 48 -6.08 10.66 -29.93
CA GLN A 48 -5.61 11.81 -29.13
C GLN A 48 -5.85 11.67 -27.63
N ASP A 49 -6.88 10.93 -27.21
CA ASP A 49 -7.21 10.74 -25.80
C ASP A 49 -6.27 9.72 -25.13
N VAL A 50 -5.96 8.63 -25.85
CA VAL A 50 -5.00 7.61 -25.41
C VAL A 50 -3.60 8.21 -25.21
N PHE A 51 -3.16 9.12 -26.08
CA PHE A 51 -1.83 9.72 -25.94
C PHE A 51 -1.74 10.70 -24.76
N ARG A 52 -2.84 11.39 -24.40
CA ARG A 52 -2.90 12.28 -23.23
C ARG A 52 -2.87 11.50 -21.92
N GLU A 53 -3.46 10.32 -21.90
CA GLU A 53 -3.40 9.44 -20.75
C GLU A 53 -1.99 8.88 -20.54
N VAL A 54 -1.19 8.62 -21.58
CA VAL A 54 0.17 8.09 -21.40
C VAL A 54 1.16 9.12 -20.82
N ILE A 55 0.95 10.42 -21.03
CA ILE A 55 1.89 11.48 -20.61
C ILE A 55 1.48 12.23 -19.34
N SER A 56 0.25 12.05 -18.86
CA SER A 56 -0.21 12.73 -17.64
C SER A 56 0.20 11.95 -16.38
N PRO A 57 0.65 12.61 -15.30
CA PRO A 57 0.98 11.90 -14.07
C PRO A 57 -0.28 11.36 -13.38
N PRO A 58 -0.15 10.29 -12.55
CA PRO A 58 -1.22 9.88 -11.66
C PRO A 58 -1.58 10.99 -10.65
N THR A 59 -2.85 11.08 -10.27
CA THR A 59 -3.31 11.94 -9.18
C THR A 59 -3.74 11.08 -8.01
N LEU A 60 -3.42 11.53 -6.79
CA LEU A 60 -3.73 10.84 -5.54
C LEU A 60 -4.63 11.70 -4.67
N SER A 61 -5.61 11.08 -4.02
CA SER A 61 -6.47 11.75 -3.04
C SER A 61 -6.67 10.88 -1.81
N LEU A 62 -6.78 11.50 -0.64
CA LEU A 62 -7.11 10.80 0.59
C LEU A 62 -8.56 10.27 0.51
N ILE A 63 -8.78 9.05 1.00
CA ILE A 63 -10.12 8.54 1.28
C ILE A 63 -10.21 8.14 2.75
N GLU A 64 -11.43 7.99 3.24
CA GLU A 64 -11.65 7.57 4.62
C GLU A 64 -11.03 6.19 4.88
N SER A 65 -10.34 6.03 5.99
CA SER A 65 -9.86 4.73 6.46
C SER A 65 -10.29 4.51 7.89
N ARG A 66 -10.63 3.27 8.21
CA ARG A 66 -10.81 2.86 9.59
C ARG A 66 -9.44 2.88 10.25
N ALA A 67 -9.19 3.90 11.06
CA ALA A 67 -8.01 3.98 11.92
C ALA A 67 -8.05 2.78 12.87
N LEU A 68 -7.32 1.74 12.50
CA LEU A 68 -7.13 0.55 13.32
C LEU A 68 -5.69 0.62 13.80
N ASN A 69 -5.48 1.02 15.04
CA ASN A 69 -4.17 0.98 15.71
C ASN A 69 -4.08 -0.30 16.55
N GLU A 70 -4.35 -1.44 15.91
CA GLU A 70 -4.22 -2.76 16.55
C GLU A 70 -2.90 -3.39 16.10
N ASN A 71 -2.09 -3.87 17.06
CA ASN A 71 -0.86 -4.62 16.79
C ASN A 71 0.13 -3.87 15.88
N ASN A 72 0.38 -2.59 16.14
CA ASN A 72 1.42 -1.79 15.45
C ASN A 72 1.15 -1.52 13.96
N LEU A 73 -0.11 -1.67 13.53
CA LEU A 73 -0.55 -1.39 12.18
C LEU A 73 -1.33 -0.09 12.16
N VAL A 74 -1.19 0.70 11.09
CA VAL A 74 -1.99 1.90 10.84
C VAL A 74 -2.59 1.80 9.44
N SER A 75 -3.92 1.84 9.36
CA SER A 75 -4.62 1.82 8.07
C SER A 75 -4.56 3.20 7.40
N PHE A 76 -4.26 3.21 6.10
CA PHE A 76 -4.26 4.41 5.28
C PHE A 76 -4.96 4.15 3.95
N GLY A 77 -5.81 5.10 3.56
CA GLY A 77 -6.67 4.98 2.40
C GLY A 77 -6.38 6.08 1.42
N PHE A 78 -6.20 5.72 0.17
CA PHE A 78 -6.09 6.68 -0.91
C PHE A 78 -6.75 6.18 -2.18
N ARG A 79 -7.10 7.09 -3.08
CA ARG A 79 -7.49 6.78 -4.46
C ARG A 79 -6.36 7.17 -5.39
N SER A 80 -6.10 6.36 -6.40
CA SER A 80 -5.23 6.71 -7.52
C SER A 80 -6.02 6.82 -8.82
N SER A 81 -5.72 7.82 -9.65
CA SER A 81 -6.33 7.91 -10.98
C SER A 81 -5.68 6.99 -12.02
N LYS A 82 -4.59 6.28 -11.70
CA LYS A 82 -3.90 5.36 -12.62
C LYS A 82 -3.21 4.23 -11.88
N ALA A 83 -3.03 3.12 -12.58
CA ALA A 83 -2.17 2.05 -12.10
C ALA A 83 -0.68 2.47 -12.08
N GLY A 84 0.09 1.92 -11.16
CA GLY A 84 1.51 2.23 -11.05
C GLY A 84 2.20 1.61 -9.86
N THR A 85 3.46 1.98 -9.64
CA THR A 85 4.26 1.56 -8.49
C THR A 85 4.20 2.60 -7.38
N ILE A 86 3.88 2.18 -6.16
CA ILE A 86 3.85 3.00 -4.95
C ILE A 86 5.26 3.11 -4.37
N SER A 87 5.70 4.34 -4.14
CA SER A 87 6.88 4.66 -3.35
C SER A 87 6.50 5.39 -2.07
N TYR A 88 7.24 5.12 -0.99
CA TYR A 88 7.04 5.71 0.33
C TYR A 88 8.21 6.62 0.68
N SER A 89 7.94 7.70 1.40
CA SER A 89 8.94 8.61 1.95
C SER A 89 8.61 8.99 3.39
N GLY A 90 9.62 9.46 4.13
CA GLY A 90 9.52 9.73 5.56
C GLY A 90 9.62 8.44 6.38
N SER A 91 8.90 8.39 7.49
CA SER A 91 9.01 7.30 8.47
C SER A 91 8.02 6.15 8.23
N CYS A 92 7.16 6.23 7.22
CA CYS A 92 6.15 5.22 6.92
C CYS A 92 6.64 4.19 5.90
N THR A 93 6.40 2.91 6.19
CA THR A 93 6.64 1.82 5.24
C THR A 93 5.45 0.87 5.21
N SER A 94 5.22 0.26 4.04
CA SER A 94 4.24 -0.81 3.85
C SER A 94 4.88 -1.92 3.00
N SER A 95 4.23 -3.06 2.84
CA SER A 95 4.60 -4.10 1.88
C SER A 95 3.92 -3.91 0.51
N THR A 96 2.81 -3.16 0.44
CA THR A 96 2.13 -2.87 -0.82
C THR A 96 3.03 -2.04 -1.73
N ARG A 97 3.20 -2.45 -2.99
CA ARG A 97 4.03 -1.74 -3.97
C ARG A 97 3.30 -1.35 -5.23
N ASN A 98 2.10 -1.84 -5.44
CA ASN A 98 1.35 -1.62 -6.67
C ASN A 98 0.07 -0.85 -6.34
N ALA A 99 -0.21 0.17 -7.13
CA ALA A 99 -1.50 0.84 -7.21
C ALA A 99 -2.21 0.40 -8.50
N ILE A 100 -3.51 0.20 -8.42
CA ILE A 100 -4.42 0.18 -9.57
C ILE A 100 -5.11 1.54 -9.69
N GLU A 101 -5.84 1.75 -10.78
CA GLU A 101 -6.80 2.85 -10.79
C GLU A 101 -7.93 2.56 -9.78
N GLY A 102 -8.26 3.53 -8.94
CA GLY A 102 -9.29 3.42 -7.91
C GLY A 102 -8.76 3.41 -6.48
N ASP A 103 -9.60 2.91 -5.58
CA ASP A 103 -9.43 3.03 -4.13
C ASP A 103 -8.50 1.94 -3.57
N HIS A 104 -7.67 2.34 -2.63
CA HIS A 104 -6.67 1.50 -1.97
C HIS A 104 -6.76 1.68 -0.46
N HIS A 105 -6.67 0.56 0.25
CA HIS A 105 -6.42 0.54 1.68
C HIS A 105 -5.12 -0.21 1.92
N ILE A 106 -4.11 0.49 2.42
CA ILE A 106 -2.83 -0.08 2.80
C ILE A 106 -2.68 -0.03 4.32
N ARG A 107 -1.78 -0.86 4.83
CA ARG A 107 -1.38 -0.85 6.23
C ARG A 107 0.08 -0.48 6.31
N PHE A 108 0.39 0.53 7.10
CA PHE A 108 1.77 0.79 7.46
C PHE A 108 2.18 -0.12 8.61
N VAL A 109 3.44 -0.56 8.58
CA VAL A 109 4.05 -1.36 9.64
C VAL A 109 4.95 -0.43 10.45
N MET A 110 4.69 -0.35 11.75
CA MET A 110 5.43 0.51 12.68
C MET A 110 6.26 -0.34 13.62
N MET A 111 7.56 -0.04 13.72
CA MET A 111 8.48 -0.79 14.58
C MET A 111 8.90 -0.01 15.82
N VAL A 112 8.64 1.30 15.85
CA VAL A 112 9.05 2.19 16.94
C VAL A 112 7.86 3.05 17.35
N GLU A 113 7.69 3.23 18.66
CA GLU A 113 6.73 4.18 19.20
C GLU A 113 7.12 5.63 18.84
N GLY A 114 6.15 6.52 18.69
CA GLY A 114 6.43 7.91 18.41
C GLY A 114 5.35 8.62 17.62
N THR A 115 5.69 9.85 17.21
CA THR A 115 4.86 10.67 16.34
C THR A 115 5.37 10.55 14.91
N TYR A 116 4.46 10.25 13.99
CA TYR A 116 4.73 10.14 12.56
C TYR A 116 4.00 11.29 11.86
N ASP A 117 4.76 12.23 11.31
CA ASP A 117 4.25 13.45 10.67
C ASP A 117 4.94 13.79 9.33
N ASP A 118 5.95 13.00 8.95
CA ASP A 118 6.78 13.21 7.76
C ASP A 118 6.39 12.30 6.58
N CYS A 119 5.40 11.42 6.77
CA CYS A 119 5.04 10.38 5.83
C CYS A 119 4.35 10.90 4.55
N ALA A 120 4.75 10.36 3.41
CA ALA A 120 4.06 10.57 2.14
C ALA A 120 4.16 9.34 1.22
N ILE A 121 3.23 9.25 0.27
CA ILE A 121 3.25 8.26 -0.81
C ILE A 121 3.25 8.95 -2.17
N GLN A 122 3.83 8.30 -3.17
CA GLN A 122 3.75 8.68 -4.59
C GLN A 122 3.47 7.44 -5.43
N VAL A 123 2.81 7.61 -6.57
CA VAL A 123 2.62 6.56 -7.58
C VAL A 123 3.35 6.95 -8.86
N THR A 124 4.13 6.02 -9.40
CA THR A 124 4.76 6.14 -10.72
C THR A 124 4.05 5.22 -11.71
N ASP A 125 3.50 5.76 -12.80
CA ASP A 125 2.83 4.94 -13.82
C ASP A 125 3.83 4.16 -14.70
N SER A 126 3.31 3.37 -15.65
CA SER A 126 4.13 2.61 -16.61
C SER A 126 4.87 3.49 -17.62
N GLY A 127 4.42 4.73 -17.83
CA GLY A 127 5.10 5.74 -18.65
C GLY A 127 6.25 6.44 -17.92
N GLY A 128 6.41 6.19 -16.61
CA GLY A 128 7.42 6.82 -15.77
C GLY A 128 7.01 8.16 -15.17
N ASN A 129 5.76 8.58 -15.33
CA ASN A 129 5.25 9.82 -14.75
C ASN A 129 4.95 9.60 -13.27
N LYS A 130 5.38 10.55 -12.42
CA LYS A 130 5.19 10.50 -10.97
C LYS A 130 4.06 11.43 -10.54
N SER A 131 3.22 10.95 -9.62
CA SER A 131 2.26 11.81 -8.94
C SER A 131 2.94 12.83 -8.04
N GLU A 132 2.21 13.89 -7.71
CA GLU A 132 2.55 14.68 -6.53
C GLU A 132 2.51 13.80 -5.26
N PRO A 133 3.34 14.06 -4.23
CA PRO A 133 3.31 13.31 -2.99
C PRO A 133 2.00 13.53 -2.22
N LEU A 134 1.28 12.44 -1.93
CA LEU A 134 0.15 12.46 -1.02
C LEU A 134 0.65 12.31 0.42
N ARG A 135 0.50 13.38 1.21
CA ARG A 135 0.85 13.40 2.63
C ARG A 135 -0.09 12.49 3.42
N VAL A 136 0.49 11.68 4.29
CA VAL A 136 -0.27 10.89 5.27
C VAL A 136 -0.58 11.81 6.45
N PRO A 137 -1.84 11.88 6.92
CA PRO A 137 -2.17 12.63 8.13
C PRO A 137 -1.33 12.15 9.32
N SER A 138 -0.90 13.08 10.18
CA SER A 138 -0.07 12.72 11.32
C SER A 138 -0.79 11.77 12.28
N PHE A 139 -0.07 10.79 12.81
CA PHE A 139 -0.56 9.86 13.80
C PHE A 139 0.50 9.54 14.86
N LYS A 140 0.05 8.97 15.97
CA LYS A 140 0.92 8.48 17.04
C LYS A 140 0.80 6.98 17.17
N VAL A 141 1.94 6.36 17.46
CA VAL A 141 2.07 4.94 17.72
C VAL A 141 2.57 4.79 19.14
N ASP A 142 1.85 3.99 19.93
CA ASP A 142 2.17 3.72 21.32
C ASP A 142 2.18 2.21 21.55
N PHE A 143 3.31 1.68 22.02
CA PHE A 143 3.48 0.26 22.38
C PHE A 143 3.66 0.08 23.88
N THR A 144 3.66 1.17 24.65
CA THR A 144 3.88 1.13 26.08
C THR A 144 2.64 0.54 26.76
N VAL A 145 2.85 -0.50 27.56
CA VAL A 145 1.77 -1.13 28.32
C VAL A 145 1.32 -0.16 29.43
N PRO A 146 0.00 0.04 29.64
CA PRO A 146 -0.48 0.88 30.73
C PRO A 146 -0.13 0.26 32.08
N GLU A 147 0.45 1.06 32.96
CA GLU A 147 0.75 0.71 34.34
C GLU A 147 -0.34 1.25 35.26
N LEU A 148 -0.80 0.41 36.18
CA LEU A 148 -1.78 0.76 37.20
C LEU A 148 -1.16 0.60 38.59
N SER A 149 -1.27 1.64 39.41
CA SER A 149 -0.76 1.65 40.79
C SER A 149 -1.80 2.20 41.75
N GLN A 150 -1.75 1.73 43.00
CA GLN A 150 -2.54 2.32 44.09
C GLN A 150 -1.82 3.56 44.63
N ILE A 151 -2.59 4.60 44.94
CA ILE A 151 -2.10 5.80 45.63
C ILE A 151 -2.78 5.94 46.99
N GLY A 152 -1.97 6.12 48.02
CA GLY A 152 -2.43 6.22 49.40
C GLY A 152 -3.06 4.93 49.93
N ASP A 153 -3.63 5.04 51.13
CA ASP A 153 -4.19 3.90 51.85
C ASP A 153 -5.62 3.60 51.43
N LEU A 154 -6.00 2.33 51.57
CA LEU A 154 -7.39 1.89 51.44
C LEU A 154 -8.22 2.52 52.56
N LYS A 155 -9.37 3.08 52.20
CA LYS A 155 -10.30 3.66 53.18
C LYS A 155 -11.60 2.89 53.17
N VAL A 156 -11.94 2.28 54.29
CA VAL A 156 -13.24 1.62 54.48
C VAL A 156 -14.27 2.67 54.85
N GLU A 157 -15.33 2.77 54.06
CA GLU A 157 -16.46 3.67 54.29
C GLU A 157 -17.77 2.87 54.28
N GLY A 158 -18.23 2.51 55.48
CA GLY A 158 -19.40 1.65 55.65
C GLY A 158 -19.14 0.24 55.10
N ARG A 159 -19.87 -0.14 54.04
CA ARG A 159 -19.73 -1.44 53.34
C ARG A 159 -18.84 -1.37 52.10
N ASN A 160 -18.28 -0.20 51.80
CA ASN A 160 -17.45 0.03 50.61
C ASN A 160 -15.99 0.28 50.99
N VAL A 161 -15.10 0.08 50.04
CA VAL A 161 -13.68 0.43 50.14
C VAL A 161 -13.37 1.43 49.05
N LYS A 162 -12.83 2.59 49.43
CA LYS A 162 -12.30 3.59 48.48
C LYS A 162 -10.83 3.33 48.20
N VAL A 163 -10.48 3.43 46.92
CA VAL A 163 -9.13 3.20 46.42
C VAL A 163 -8.68 4.38 45.57
N GLY A 164 -7.55 4.97 45.93
CA GLY A 164 -6.85 5.88 45.03
C GLY A 164 -6.10 5.08 43.99
N LEU A 165 -6.30 5.37 42.70
CA LEU A 165 -5.58 4.73 41.61
C LEU A 165 -4.79 5.77 40.82
N LYS A 166 -3.64 5.38 40.28
CA LYS A 166 -2.89 6.14 39.30
C LYS A 166 -2.57 5.26 38.11
N SER A 167 -2.93 5.75 36.93
CA SER A 167 -2.68 5.08 35.66
C SER A 167 -1.60 5.81 34.86
N SER A 168 -0.69 5.10 34.20
CA SER A 168 0.28 5.73 33.29
C SER A 168 -0.36 6.18 31.98
N GLU A 169 -1.52 5.62 31.62
CA GLU A 169 -2.29 5.95 30.41
C GLU A 169 -3.80 5.98 30.70
N ALA A 170 -4.58 6.62 29.84
CA ALA A 170 -6.03 6.51 29.91
C ALA A 170 -6.48 5.12 29.43
N GLY A 171 -7.53 4.57 30.01
CA GLY A 171 -7.99 3.25 29.63
C GLY A 171 -9.24 2.81 30.34
N LYS A 172 -9.72 1.62 29.98
CA LYS A 172 -10.84 0.97 30.66
C LYS A 172 -10.32 0.15 31.82
N LEU A 173 -10.86 0.39 33.02
CA LEU A 173 -10.60 -0.42 34.20
C LEU A 173 -11.48 -1.66 34.18
N VAL A 174 -10.87 -2.82 34.44
CA VAL A 174 -11.56 -4.09 34.55
C VAL A 174 -11.33 -4.64 35.94
N TYR A 175 -12.42 -5.01 36.63
CA TYR A 175 -12.38 -5.65 37.93
C TYR A 175 -12.41 -7.17 37.76
N SER A 176 -11.70 -7.88 38.64
CA SER A 176 -11.65 -9.34 38.67
C SER A 176 -12.05 -9.88 40.04
N GLY A 177 -12.46 -11.15 40.10
CA GLY A 177 -12.89 -11.79 41.34
C GLY A 177 -14.23 -11.23 41.85
N ASN A 178 -14.32 -11.00 43.16
CA ASN A 178 -15.52 -10.44 43.80
C ASN A 178 -15.51 -8.90 43.87
N CYS A 179 -14.56 -8.25 43.18
CA CYS A 179 -14.46 -6.79 43.17
C CYS A 179 -15.39 -6.20 42.12
N SER A 180 -16.05 -5.10 42.47
CA SER A 180 -16.82 -4.26 41.55
C SER A 180 -16.71 -2.81 42.00
N GLY A 181 -16.72 -1.87 41.06
CA GLY A 181 -16.68 -0.45 41.37
C GLY A 181 -17.30 0.40 40.26
N ASP A 182 -17.66 1.62 40.62
CA ASP A 182 -18.31 2.58 39.71
C ASP A 182 -17.32 3.19 38.70
N LEU A 183 -16.03 3.16 39.03
CA LEU A 183 -14.96 3.67 38.17
C LEU A 183 -14.66 2.64 37.07
N VAL A 184 -15.14 2.89 35.85
CA VAL A 184 -14.93 2.00 34.69
C VAL A 184 -13.86 2.54 33.73
N TYR A 185 -13.55 3.83 33.80
CA TYR A 185 -12.55 4.47 32.94
C TYR A 185 -11.56 5.27 33.78
N LEU A 186 -10.28 5.10 33.48
CA LEU A 186 -9.19 5.85 34.07
C LEU A 186 -8.70 6.89 33.07
N LYS A 187 -8.41 8.08 33.59
CA LYS A 187 -7.56 9.04 32.88
C LYS A 187 -6.10 8.76 33.24
N GLN A 188 -5.19 9.15 32.37
CA GLN A 188 -3.78 9.21 32.72
C GLN A 188 -3.60 10.09 33.97
N GLY A 189 -2.79 9.60 34.91
CA GLY A 189 -2.60 10.23 36.21
C GLY A 189 -3.58 9.71 37.26
N ASN A 190 -3.91 10.56 38.23
CA ASN A 190 -4.62 10.15 39.44
C ASN A 190 -6.14 10.08 39.20
N SER A 191 -6.73 8.96 39.57
CA SER A 191 -8.18 8.73 39.60
C SER A 191 -8.60 8.29 41.01
N LYS A 192 -9.78 8.70 41.46
CA LYS A 192 -10.35 8.28 42.75
C LYS A 192 -11.57 7.42 42.45
N GLY A 193 -11.55 6.17 42.92
CA GLY A 193 -12.64 5.19 42.82
C GLY A 193 -13.16 4.81 44.18
#